data_AF-A0A4Y6UQV8-F1
#
_entry.id   AF-A0A4Y6UQV8-F1
#
_cell.length_a   1.000
_cell.length_b   1.000
_cell.length_c   1.000
_cell.angle_alpha   90.00
_cell.angle_beta   90.00
_cell.angle_gamma   90.00
#
_symmetry.space_group_name_H-M   'P 1'
#
loop_
_entity.id
_entity.type
_entity.pdbx_description
1 polymer ?
#
loop_
_entity_poly.entity_id
_entity_poly.type
_entity_poly.pdbx_seq_one_letter_code
_entity_poly.pdbx_strand_id
1 'polypeptide(L)'
;MLTGDRSPIRAFESGKRKGTPKRSGGGPYRKKRKKWLPILLVIVLVLIAAAVVYVSTPYGPSAEARAALQGDDVVAVSQTDDWIEFEPIETEAAGTVKQPGVIFYPGGRVKAEAYAAFARELAETGRHVFIAKMPLNFAFLGQNEAGKIVDAYPDERFVIGGHSLGGPFAARYAAEHKTDIAGIFFLASYAESKGDLSGTSMPALSITASGDEVLNRESYETGRAYLPADARHEEIKGGNHGQFGSYGEQGGDGPASISGAEQREQTVTLLAAWLDGIKPVQAAK
;
A
#
# COMPACT_ATOMS: atom_id res chain seq x y z
N MET A 1 2.24 64.53 -50.30
CA MET A 1 3.48 64.03 -50.93
C MET A 1 3.10 62.72 -51.63
N LEU A 2 3.03 62.57 -52.97
CA LEU A 2 4.05 62.81 -54.03
C LEU A 2 5.33 61.98 -53.78
N THR A 3 5.88 61.08 -54.63
CA THR A 3 5.61 60.51 -55.99
C THR A 3 6.35 59.13 -56.10
N GLY A 4 6.28 58.23 -57.10
CA GLY A 4 5.64 58.13 -58.44
C GLY A 4 5.08 56.70 -58.69
N ASP A 5 4.75 56.16 -59.89
CA ASP A 5 5.17 56.26 -61.32
C ASP A 5 6.31 55.26 -61.67
N ARG A 6 6.23 54.28 -62.60
CA ARG A 6 5.45 54.12 -63.88
C ARG A 6 5.05 52.66 -64.22
N SER A 7 4.07 52.50 -65.13
CA SER A 7 3.75 51.26 -65.89
C SER A 7 4.56 51.16 -67.22
N PRO A 8 4.47 50.09 -68.04
CA PRO A 8 3.34 49.98 -68.98
C PRO A 8 2.81 48.56 -69.37
N ILE A 9 1.55 48.62 -69.78
CA ILE A 9 0.63 47.67 -70.44
C ILE A 9 1.18 46.92 -71.68
N ARG A 10 0.75 45.65 -71.86
CA ARG A 10 0.22 45.06 -73.13
C ARG A 10 -0.83 43.99 -72.79
N ALA A 11 -2.11 44.20 -73.15
CA ALA A 11 -2.77 43.74 -74.38
C ALA A 11 -2.89 42.19 -74.46
N PHE A 12 -3.97 41.58 -73.97
CA PHE A 12 -5.31 41.41 -74.58
C PHE A 12 -5.34 40.33 -75.67
N GLU A 13 -5.86 39.14 -75.34
CA GLU A 13 -6.45 38.25 -76.35
C GLU A 13 -7.60 37.42 -75.77
N SER A 14 -8.68 37.28 -76.55
CA SER A 14 -9.98 36.76 -76.11
C SER A 14 -10.23 35.33 -76.58
N GLY A 15 -10.52 34.41 -75.66
CA GLY A 15 -10.72 32.98 -75.98
C GLY A 15 -11.94 32.34 -75.30
N LYS A 16 -13.17 32.67 -75.72
CA LYS A 16 -14.36 31.88 -75.35
C LYS A 16 -14.27 30.49 -76.00
N ARG A 17 -14.18 29.41 -75.22
CA ARG A 17 -14.83 28.11 -75.54
C ARG A 17 -15.38 27.44 -74.29
N LYS A 18 -16.71 27.23 -74.27
CA LYS A 18 -17.36 26.30 -73.34
C LYS A 18 -16.93 24.88 -73.71
N GLY A 19 -16.62 24.06 -72.72
CA GLY A 19 -16.18 22.67 -72.93
C GLY A 19 -16.23 21.83 -71.65
N THR A 20 -17.42 21.51 -71.16
CA THR A 20 -17.64 20.19 -70.56
C THR A 20 -17.60 19.18 -71.71
N PRO A 21 -16.89 18.03 -71.62
CA PRO A 21 -17.21 17.04 -70.59
C PRO A 21 -16.03 16.17 -70.07
N LYS A 22 -16.16 15.65 -68.84
CA LYS A 22 -16.30 14.21 -68.54
C LYS A 22 -16.27 13.95 -67.04
N ARG A 23 -17.17 13.07 -66.58
CA ARG A 23 -17.03 12.36 -65.31
C ARG A 23 -15.81 11.43 -65.41
N SER A 24 -14.68 11.80 -64.82
CA SER A 24 -13.64 10.83 -64.46
C SER A 24 -14.02 10.22 -63.11
N GLY A 25 -13.96 8.89 -63.00
CA GLY A 25 -14.64 8.16 -61.94
C GLY A 25 -14.09 8.45 -60.54
N GLY A 26 -15.00 8.54 -59.57
CA GLY A 26 -14.65 8.37 -58.16
C GLY A 26 -14.16 6.94 -57.96
N GLY A 27 -12.84 6.75 -57.94
CA GLY A 27 -12.24 5.49 -57.51
C GLY A 27 -12.71 5.18 -56.08
N PRO A 28 -12.98 3.91 -55.73
CA PRO A 28 -13.49 3.58 -54.41
C PRO A 28 -12.48 4.04 -53.36
N TYR A 29 -12.92 4.91 -52.44
CA TYR A 29 -12.12 5.38 -51.32
C TYR A 29 -11.90 4.18 -50.38
N ARG A 30 -10.93 3.32 -50.73
CA ARG A 30 -10.52 2.18 -49.91
C ARG A 30 -10.04 2.76 -48.59
N LYS A 31 -10.92 2.83 -47.59
CA LYS A 31 -10.56 3.01 -46.18
C LYS A 31 -9.41 2.03 -45.95
N LYS A 32 -8.18 2.54 -45.82
CA LYS A 32 -7.02 1.72 -45.48
C LYS A 32 -7.35 1.11 -44.12
N ARG A 33 -7.88 -0.12 -44.11
CA ARG A 33 -8.18 -0.86 -42.87
C ARG A 33 -6.90 -0.76 -42.06
N LYS A 34 -6.95 -0.10 -40.91
CA LYS A 34 -5.77 0.18 -40.09
C LYS A 34 -5.23 -1.18 -39.65
N LYS A 35 -4.30 -1.77 -40.42
CA LYS A 35 -3.75 -3.13 -40.18
C LYS A 35 -3.08 -3.25 -38.81
N TRP A 36 -2.70 -2.10 -38.24
CA TRP A 36 -2.19 -1.88 -36.90
C TRP A 36 -3.23 -2.04 -35.79
N LEU A 37 -4.53 -1.86 -36.07
CA LEU A 37 -5.59 -1.92 -35.05
C LEU A 37 -5.79 -3.33 -34.44
N PRO A 38 -5.82 -4.44 -35.21
CA PRO A 38 -5.83 -5.78 -34.61
C PRO A 38 -4.52 -6.10 -33.88
N ILE A 39 -3.37 -5.59 -34.35
CA ILE A 39 -2.08 -5.77 -33.67
C ILE A 39 -2.10 -5.05 -32.31
N LEU A 40 -2.57 -3.80 -32.28
CA LEU A 40 -2.75 -3.03 -31.06
C LEU A 40 -3.74 -3.71 -30.10
N LEU A 41 -4.85 -4.25 -30.61
CA LEU A 41 -5.80 -5.02 -29.80
C LEU A 41 -5.15 -6.27 -29.18
N VAL A 42 -4.36 -7.02 -29.95
CA VAL A 42 -3.62 -8.19 -29.43
C VAL A 42 -2.60 -7.76 -28.37
N ILE A 43 -1.86 -6.67 -28.58
CA ILE A 43 -0.92 -6.12 -27.59
C ILE A 43 -1.65 -5.73 -26.30
N VAL A 44 -2.79 -5.03 -26.41
CA VAL A 44 -3.61 -4.65 -25.26
C VAL A 44 -4.15 -5.88 -24.53
N LEU A 45 -4.63 -6.90 -25.23
CA LEU A 45 -5.09 -8.16 -24.62
C LEU A 45 -3.94 -8.92 -23.92
N VAL A 46 -2.74 -8.94 -24.49
CA VAL A 46 -1.54 -9.53 -23.86
C VAL A 46 -1.14 -8.75 -22.61
N LEU A 47 -1.17 -7.42 -22.63
CA LEU A 47 -0.87 -6.58 -21.47
C LEU A 47 -1.93 -6.75 -20.36
N ILE A 48 -3.22 -6.86 -20.72
CA ILE A 48 -4.29 -7.17 -19.76
C ILE A 48 -4.09 -8.57 -19.17
N ALA A 49 -3.79 -9.58 -19.98
CA ALA A 49 -3.54 -10.93 -19.49
C ALA A 49 -2.32 -10.99 -18.55
N ALA A 50 -1.23 -10.29 -18.88
CA ALA A 50 -0.05 -10.17 -18.03
C ALA A 50 -0.37 -9.45 -16.71
N ALA A 51 -1.14 -8.35 -16.75
CA ALA A 51 -1.57 -7.63 -15.56
C ALA A 51 -2.51 -8.49 -14.67
N VAL A 52 -3.43 -9.25 -15.26
CA VAL A 52 -4.30 -10.20 -14.55
C VAL A 52 -3.46 -11.29 -13.89
N VAL A 53 -2.56 -11.96 -14.63
CA VAL A 53 -1.66 -12.98 -14.05
C VAL A 53 -0.82 -12.39 -12.92
N TYR A 54 -0.27 -11.19 -13.11
CA TYR A 54 0.50 -10.48 -12.09
C TYR A 54 -0.35 -10.28 -10.83
N VAL A 55 -1.51 -9.62 -10.91
CA VAL A 55 -2.39 -9.35 -9.76
C VAL A 55 -2.92 -10.64 -9.11
N SER A 56 -3.21 -11.68 -9.89
CA SER A 56 -3.74 -12.97 -9.40
C SER A 56 -2.69 -13.90 -8.77
N THR A 57 -1.42 -13.48 -8.68
CA THR A 57 -0.31 -14.27 -8.11
C THR A 57 0.36 -13.57 -6.91
N PRO A 58 -0.38 -13.22 -5.84
CA PRO A 58 0.22 -12.67 -4.62
C PRO A 58 1.06 -13.74 -3.90
N TYR A 59 2.04 -13.28 -3.10
CA TYR A 59 2.69 -14.10 -2.09
C TYR A 59 1.64 -14.60 -1.10
N GLY A 60 1.60 -15.92 -0.88
CA GLY A 60 0.63 -16.59 -0.02
C GLY A 60 1.20 -16.93 1.35
N PRO A 61 0.34 -17.22 2.35
CA PRO A 61 0.78 -17.60 3.68
C PRO A 61 1.55 -18.93 3.66
N SER A 62 2.66 -18.95 4.40
CA SER A 62 3.45 -20.15 4.73
C SER A 62 2.62 -21.17 5.54
N ALA A 63 3.21 -22.32 5.85
CA ALA A 63 2.58 -23.29 6.75
C ALA A 63 2.41 -22.74 8.18
N GLU A 64 3.40 -21.99 8.67
CA GLU A 64 3.37 -21.31 9.98
C GLU A 64 2.26 -20.25 10.02
N ALA A 65 2.19 -19.38 9.01
CA ALA A 65 1.14 -18.36 8.91
C ALA A 65 -0.26 -18.97 8.86
N ARG A 66 -0.44 -20.12 8.20
CA ARG A 66 -1.72 -20.86 8.18
C ARG A 66 -2.06 -21.49 9.52
N ALA A 67 -1.06 -21.97 10.28
CA ALA A 67 -1.27 -22.50 11.62
C ALA A 67 -1.72 -21.40 12.58
N ALA A 68 -1.12 -20.21 12.48
CA ALA A 68 -1.50 -19.03 13.28
C ALA A 68 -2.93 -18.51 13.01
N LEU A 69 -3.62 -18.95 11.95
CA LEU A 69 -5.05 -18.66 11.73
C LEU A 69 -5.99 -19.54 12.57
N GLN A 70 -5.47 -20.48 13.36
CA GLN A 70 -6.25 -21.30 14.27
C GLN A 70 -6.24 -20.65 15.64
N GLY A 71 -7.42 -20.29 16.15
CA GLY A 71 -7.58 -19.82 17.53
C GLY A 71 -7.53 -20.96 18.55
N ASP A 72 -7.23 -20.60 19.78
CA ASP A 72 -7.05 -21.50 20.93
C ASP A 72 -7.57 -20.86 22.23
N ASP A 73 -7.05 -21.28 23.39
CA ASP A 73 -7.39 -20.76 24.72
C ASP A 73 -6.60 -19.50 25.13
N VAL A 74 -5.73 -18.98 24.26
CA VAL A 74 -4.95 -17.75 24.46
C VAL A 74 -5.40 -16.64 23.49
N VAL A 75 -5.64 -16.98 22.22
CA VAL A 75 -6.08 -16.02 21.19
C VAL A 75 -7.27 -16.59 20.41
N ALA A 76 -8.39 -15.88 20.43
CA ALA A 76 -9.50 -16.13 19.53
C ALA A 76 -9.19 -15.54 18.15
N VAL A 77 -9.38 -16.32 17.08
CA VAL A 77 -9.09 -15.88 15.70
C VAL A 77 -10.37 -15.88 14.88
N SER A 78 -10.69 -14.71 14.32
CA SER A 78 -11.89 -14.42 13.55
C SER A 78 -11.52 -13.93 12.12
N GLN A 79 -12.42 -14.15 11.16
CA GLN A 79 -12.21 -13.71 9.77
C GLN A 79 -13.52 -13.24 9.13
N THR A 80 -13.50 -12.03 8.60
CA THR A 80 -14.56 -11.45 7.74
C THR A 80 -14.06 -11.37 6.30
N ASP A 81 -14.85 -10.83 5.37
CA ASP A 81 -14.35 -10.48 4.03
C ASP A 81 -13.37 -9.30 4.07
N ASP A 82 -13.45 -8.46 5.11
CA ASP A 82 -12.74 -7.18 5.24
C ASP A 82 -11.48 -7.24 6.13
N TRP A 83 -11.40 -8.17 7.10
CA TRP A 83 -10.21 -8.33 7.97
C TRP A 83 -10.01 -9.77 8.50
N ILE A 84 -8.88 -9.96 9.18
CA ILE A 84 -8.56 -11.07 10.08
C ILE A 84 -8.36 -10.47 11.47
N GLU A 85 -8.93 -11.06 12.50
CA GLU A 85 -8.99 -10.56 13.87
C GLU A 85 -8.34 -11.56 14.81
N PHE A 86 -7.54 -11.05 15.76
CA PHE A 86 -6.83 -11.78 16.79
C PHE A 86 -7.14 -11.13 18.13
N GLU A 87 -8.16 -11.65 18.80
CA GLU A 87 -8.65 -11.17 20.09
C GLU A 87 -7.94 -11.93 21.22
N PRO A 88 -7.19 -11.26 22.11
CA PRO A 88 -6.56 -11.91 23.26
C PRO A 88 -7.63 -12.32 24.28
N ILE A 89 -7.61 -13.59 24.69
CA ILE A 89 -8.55 -14.11 25.69
C ILE A 89 -8.05 -13.72 27.09
N GLU A 90 -8.85 -12.96 27.84
CA GLU A 90 -8.52 -12.63 29.23
C GLU A 90 -8.46 -13.91 30.08
N THR A 91 -7.30 -14.14 30.69
CA THR A 91 -7.08 -15.23 31.64
C THR A 91 -6.30 -14.70 32.84
N GLU A 92 -6.39 -15.40 33.98
CA GLU A 92 -5.58 -15.13 35.18
C GLU A 92 -4.06 -15.09 34.90
N ALA A 93 -3.61 -15.71 33.79
CA ALA A 93 -2.21 -15.72 33.36
C ALA A 93 -1.87 -14.62 32.32
N ALA A 94 -2.79 -14.27 31.43
CA ALA A 94 -2.57 -13.27 30.36
C ALA A 94 -2.85 -11.82 30.82
N GLY A 95 -3.70 -11.64 31.83
CA GLY A 95 -4.16 -10.33 32.28
C GLY A 95 -5.27 -9.72 31.43
N THR A 96 -5.48 -8.42 31.61
CA THR A 96 -6.54 -7.63 30.96
C THR A 96 -6.16 -7.21 29.54
N VAL A 97 -7.13 -7.10 28.62
CA VAL A 97 -6.89 -6.58 27.26
C VAL A 97 -6.30 -5.16 27.32
N LYS A 98 -5.17 -4.96 26.64
CA LYS A 98 -4.40 -3.71 26.64
C LYS A 98 -4.81 -2.78 25.50
N GLN A 99 -5.26 -1.59 25.86
CA GLN A 99 -5.47 -0.47 24.94
C GLN A 99 -4.16 0.29 24.64
N PRO A 100 -3.95 0.85 23.42
CA PRO A 100 -4.77 0.70 22.22
C PRO A 100 -4.65 -0.68 21.54
N GLY A 101 -5.66 -1.05 20.76
CA GLY A 101 -5.61 -2.11 19.76
C GLY A 101 -4.77 -1.72 18.52
N VAL A 102 -4.60 -2.66 17.59
CA VAL A 102 -3.63 -2.56 16.49
C VAL A 102 -4.29 -2.89 15.15
N ILE A 103 -4.34 -1.93 14.22
CA ILE A 103 -4.74 -2.16 12.83
C ILE A 103 -3.49 -2.26 11.96
N PHE A 104 -3.38 -3.35 11.18
CA PHE A 104 -2.23 -3.63 10.32
C PHE A 104 -2.62 -3.70 8.85
N TYR A 105 -1.87 -2.96 8.02
CA TYR A 105 -1.99 -2.90 6.56
C TYR A 105 -0.92 -3.78 5.88
N PRO A 106 -1.31 -4.87 5.18
CA PRO A 106 -0.41 -5.76 4.46
C PRO A 106 0.47 -5.10 3.39
N GLY A 107 1.62 -5.73 3.12
CA GLY A 107 2.47 -5.40 1.98
C GLY A 107 1.82 -5.66 0.63
N GLY A 108 2.26 -4.92 -0.38
CA GLY A 108 1.70 -5.03 -1.74
C GLY A 108 1.97 -6.40 -2.35
N ARG A 109 0.94 -7.01 -2.95
CA ARG A 109 0.95 -8.40 -3.44
C ARG A 109 1.17 -9.46 -2.36
N VAL A 110 0.97 -9.16 -1.08
CA VAL A 110 1.03 -10.16 -0.01
C VAL A 110 -0.37 -10.38 0.55
N LYS A 111 -0.77 -11.64 0.67
CA LYS A 111 -2.05 -12.00 1.30
C LYS A 111 -2.06 -11.60 2.78
N ALA A 112 -3.20 -11.11 3.28
CA ALA A 112 -3.39 -10.73 4.68
C ALA A 112 -3.00 -11.88 5.64
N GLU A 113 -3.40 -13.10 5.28
CA GLU A 113 -3.09 -14.34 6.01
C GLU A 113 -1.60 -14.55 6.27
N ALA A 114 -0.70 -13.99 5.46
CA ALA A 114 0.74 -14.15 5.64
C ALA A 114 1.30 -13.40 6.86
N TYR A 115 0.55 -12.45 7.43
CA TYR A 115 0.93 -11.73 8.64
C TYR A 115 0.29 -12.34 9.91
N ALA A 116 -0.44 -13.45 9.79
CA ALA A 116 -1.13 -14.08 10.91
C ALA A 116 -0.20 -14.49 12.07
N ALA A 117 1.00 -14.99 11.77
CA ALA A 117 1.98 -15.32 12.81
C ALA A 117 2.41 -14.09 13.63
N PHE A 118 2.64 -12.96 12.96
CA PHE A 118 2.96 -11.68 13.61
C PHE A 118 1.79 -11.15 14.44
N ALA A 119 0.58 -11.19 13.88
CA ALA A 119 -0.61 -10.72 14.57
C ALA A 119 -0.98 -11.57 15.80
N ARG A 120 -0.83 -12.90 15.72
CA ARG A 120 -1.05 -13.81 16.85
C ARG A 120 -0.03 -13.61 17.96
N GLU A 121 1.27 -13.57 17.66
CA GLU A 121 2.31 -13.30 18.67
C GLU A 121 2.17 -11.90 19.30
N LEU A 122 1.71 -10.90 18.53
CA LEU A 122 1.39 -9.59 19.10
C LEU A 122 0.12 -9.63 19.97
N ALA A 123 -0.89 -10.41 19.60
CA ALA A 123 -2.09 -10.59 20.40
C ALA A 123 -1.80 -11.32 21.72
N GLU A 124 -0.91 -12.31 21.72
CA GLU A 124 -0.39 -12.98 22.93
C GLU A 124 0.25 -12.00 23.94
N THR A 125 0.62 -10.78 23.55
CA THR A 125 1.06 -9.69 24.47
C THR A 125 -0.08 -8.95 25.17
N GLY A 126 -1.33 -9.35 24.92
CA GLY A 126 -2.57 -8.75 25.42
C GLY A 126 -3.17 -7.67 24.52
N ARG A 127 -2.82 -7.63 23.22
CA ARG A 127 -3.27 -6.58 22.27
C ARG A 127 -4.36 -7.12 21.35
N HIS A 128 -5.42 -6.34 21.11
CA HIS A 128 -6.36 -6.67 20.04
C HIS A 128 -5.72 -6.35 18.68
N VAL A 129 -5.60 -7.32 17.76
CA VAL A 129 -4.89 -7.12 16.48
C VAL A 129 -5.75 -7.47 15.27
N PHE A 130 -5.77 -6.56 14.30
CA PHE A 130 -6.52 -6.67 13.06
C PHE A 130 -5.59 -6.62 11.85
N ILE A 131 -5.71 -7.56 10.92
CA ILE A 131 -5.07 -7.49 9.59
C ILE A 131 -6.15 -7.13 8.56
N ALA A 132 -6.09 -5.91 8.03
CA ALA A 132 -7.04 -5.44 7.01
C ALA A 132 -6.82 -6.14 5.65
N LYS A 133 -7.89 -6.64 5.03
CA LYS A 133 -7.85 -7.34 3.74
C LYS A 133 -7.94 -6.34 2.59
N MET A 134 -6.78 -6.00 2.04
CA MET A 134 -6.70 -5.03 0.94
C MET A 134 -7.29 -5.58 -0.38
N PRO A 135 -8.13 -4.81 -1.09
CA PRO A 135 -8.62 -5.21 -2.41
C PRO A 135 -7.45 -5.54 -3.35
N LEU A 136 -7.51 -6.72 -3.97
CA LEU A 136 -6.46 -7.26 -4.84
C LEU A 136 -5.06 -7.37 -4.19
N ASN A 137 -4.97 -7.32 -2.85
CA ASN A 137 -3.72 -7.26 -2.06
C ASN A 137 -2.90 -5.97 -2.30
N PHE A 138 -3.58 -4.83 -2.51
CA PHE A 138 -2.92 -3.53 -2.71
C PHE A 138 -3.53 -2.43 -1.82
N ALA A 139 -2.74 -1.92 -0.88
CA ALA A 139 -3.19 -0.89 0.08
C ALA A 139 -3.70 0.41 -0.59
N PHE A 140 -3.25 0.74 -1.81
CA PHE A 140 -3.76 1.89 -2.55
C PHE A 140 -5.21 1.76 -3.03
N LEU A 141 -5.77 0.54 -3.04
CA LEU A 141 -7.19 0.29 -3.30
C LEU A 141 -8.02 0.21 -2.00
N GLY A 142 -7.36 0.10 -0.84
CA GLY A 142 -7.97 -0.09 0.47
C GLY A 142 -7.49 0.90 1.53
N GLN A 143 -7.17 2.14 1.15
CA GLN A 143 -6.64 3.17 2.07
C GLN A 143 -7.53 3.33 3.33
N ASN A 144 -8.85 3.13 3.17
CA ASN A 144 -9.85 3.38 4.20
C ASN A 144 -10.38 2.10 4.86
N GLU A 145 -9.76 0.93 4.64
CA GLU A 145 -10.21 -0.35 5.23
C GLU A 145 -10.18 -0.32 6.78
N ALA A 146 -9.25 0.42 7.39
CA ALA A 146 -9.23 0.68 8.82
C ALA A 146 -10.53 1.32 9.35
N GLY A 147 -11.27 2.08 8.53
CA GLY A 147 -12.54 2.70 8.92
C GLY A 147 -13.59 1.68 9.32
N LYS A 148 -13.67 0.54 8.62
CA LYS A 148 -14.61 -0.55 8.95
C LYS A 148 -14.34 -1.16 10.32
N ILE A 149 -13.07 -1.21 10.74
CA ILE A 149 -12.66 -1.70 12.05
C ILE A 149 -12.98 -0.64 13.12
N VAL A 150 -12.61 0.62 12.89
CA VAL A 150 -12.94 1.73 13.82
C VAL A 150 -14.45 1.85 14.04
N ASP A 151 -15.26 1.74 12.99
CA ASP A 151 -16.73 1.77 13.06
C ASP A 151 -17.32 0.56 13.81
N ALA A 152 -16.66 -0.59 13.77
CA ALA A 152 -17.11 -1.81 14.45
C ALA A 152 -16.77 -1.85 15.94
N TYR A 153 -15.70 -1.17 16.36
CA TYR A 153 -15.23 -1.10 17.75
C TYR A 153 -15.12 0.36 18.22
N PRO A 154 -16.25 1.10 18.33
CA PRO A 154 -16.25 2.55 18.55
C PRO A 154 -15.71 2.99 19.92
N ASP A 155 -15.68 2.09 20.91
CA ASP A 155 -15.12 2.33 22.24
C ASP A 155 -13.61 1.99 22.33
N GLU A 156 -13.02 1.39 21.29
CA GLU A 156 -11.61 1.02 21.23
C GLU A 156 -10.76 2.14 20.59
N ARG A 157 -9.54 2.35 21.11
CA ARG A 157 -8.55 3.21 20.47
C ARG A 157 -7.56 2.35 19.71
N PHE A 158 -7.21 2.78 18.49
CA PHE A 158 -6.32 2.02 17.61
C PHE A 158 -5.01 2.75 17.35
N VAL A 159 -3.90 2.03 17.33
CA VAL A 159 -2.78 2.40 16.45
C VAL A 159 -3.01 1.80 15.08
N ILE A 160 -2.42 2.41 14.06
CA ILE A 160 -2.37 1.83 12.70
C ILE A 160 -0.94 1.67 12.24
N GLY A 161 -0.65 0.67 11.44
CA GLY A 161 0.65 0.53 10.80
C GLY A 161 0.61 -0.38 9.60
N GLY A 162 1.76 -0.58 8.96
CA GLY A 162 1.81 -1.45 7.80
C GLY A 162 3.21 -1.84 7.37
N HIS A 163 3.27 -2.95 6.64
CA HIS A 163 4.50 -3.43 6.02
C HIS A 163 4.64 -2.92 4.59
N SER A 164 5.84 -2.48 4.19
CA SER A 164 6.15 -2.12 2.81
C SER A 164 5.14 -1.11 2.24
N LEU A 165 4.46 -1.43 1.12
CA LEU A 165 3.38 -0.62 0.54
C LEU A 165 2.23 -0.28 1.52
N GLY A 166 1.98 -1.08 2.56
CA GLY A 166 0.95 -0.80 3.55
C GLY A 166 1.20 0.47 4.38
N GLY A 167 2.46 0.76 4.71
CA GLY A 167 2.84 1.86 5.60
C GLY A 167 2.46 3.27 5.11
N PRO A 168 2.74 3.67 3.85
CA PRO A 168 2.32 4.98 3.35
C PRO A 168 0.80 5.18 3.39
N PHE A 169 0.02 4.12 3.20
CA PHE A 169 -1.45 4.20 3.24
C PHE A 169 -2.00 4.17 4.66
N ALA A 170 -1.35 3.46 5.59
CA ALA A 170 -1.59 3.62 7.03
C ALA A 170 -1.29 5.07 7.50
N ALA A 171 -0.22 5.69 7.00
CA ALA A 171 0.14 7.07 7.30
C ALA A 171 -0.87 8.09 6.77
N ARG A 172 -1.35 7.91 5.54
CA ARG A 172 -2.45 8.73 4.99
C ARG A 172 -3.72 8.61 5.83
N TYR A 173 -4.13 7.38 6.16
CA TYR A 173 -5.29 7.15 7.02
C TYR A 173 -5.12 7.82 8.40
N ALA A 174 -3.98 7.63 9.06
CA ALA A 174 -3.69 8.28 10.34
C ALA A 174 -3.70 9.82 10.27
N ALA A 175 -3.22 10.40 9.15
CA ALA A 175 -3.20 11.84 8.94
C ALA A 175 -4.61 12.43 8.68
N GLU A 176 -5.52 11.62 8.13
CA GLU A 176 -6.94 11.92 7.91
C GLU A 176 -7.78 11.69 9.20
N HIS A 177 -7.42 10.69 10.03
CA HIS A 177 -8.17 10.21 11.21
C HIS A 177 -7.44 10.44 12.56
N LYS A 178 -6.88 11.63 12.76
CA LYS A 178 -6.04 12.00 13.91
C LYS A 178 -6.71 11.92 15.30
N THR A 179 -8.04 11.91 15.36
CA THR A 179 -8.81 11.76 16.61
C THR A 179 -8.90 10.30 17.04
N ASP A 180 -9.00 9.40 16.07
CA ASP A 180 -9.38 8.01 16.25
C ASP A 180 -8.10 7.16 16.42
N ILE A 181 -7.09 7.47 15.59
CA ILE A 181 -5.76 6.86 15.64
C ILE A 181 -4.90 7.46 16.76
N ALA A 182 -4.39 6.59 17.63
CA ALA A 182 -3.59 6.93 18.82
C ALA A 182 -2.08 6.89 18.58
N GLY A 183 -1.62 6.35 17.44
CA GLY A 183 -0.21 6.18 17.10
C GLY A 183 -0.04 5.48 15.75
N ILE A 184 1.18 5.55 15.20
CA ILE A 184 1.52 4.92 13.92
C ILE A 184 2.79 4.06 13.98
N PHE A 185 2.83 2.95 13.26
CA PHE A 185 4.05 2.16 13.07
C PHE A 185 4.32 1.73 11.62
N PHE A 186 5.60 1.56 11.29
CA PHE A 186 6.08 1.15 9.96
C PHE A 186 6.99 -0.07 10.09
N LEU A 187 6.73 -1.12 9.31
CA LEU A 187 7.62 -2.27 9.15
C LEU A 187 8.21 -2.24 7.74
N ALA A 188 9.53 -2.10 7.61
CA ALA A 188 10.22 -1.96 6.32
C ALA A 188 9.54 -0.94 5.38
N SER A 189 9.21 0.23 5.92
CA SER A 189 8.30 1.19 5.29
C SER A 189 8.53 2.62 5.79
N TYR A 190 7.80 3.59 5.22
CA TYR A 190 7.96 5.02 5.45
C TYR A 190 6.66 5.81 5.24
N ALA A 191 6.59 6.99 5.85
CA ALA A 191 5.57 7.99 5.53
C ALA A 191 5.92 8.74 4.23
N GLU A 192 4.90 9.26 3.55
CA GLU A 192 5.04 10.17 2.40
C GLU A 192 4.28 11.47 2.68
N SER A 193 4.43 12.49 1.83
CA SER A 193 3.84 13.82 2.01
C SER A 193 2.32 13.87 2.21
N LYS A 194 1.58 12.84 1.78
CA LYS A 194 0.13 12.71 2.01
C LYS A 194 -0.23 12.12 3.38
N GLY A 195 0.71 11.45 4.02
CA GLY A 195 0.63 10.96 5.40
C GLY A 195 1.48 11.79 6.34
N ASP A 196 1.56 13.11 6.12
CA ASP A 196 2.36 14.01 6.95
C ASP A 196 1.75 14.19 8.34
N LEU A 197 2.51 13.70 9.32
CA LEU A 197 2.24 13.71 10.74
C LEU A 197 3.25 14.58 11.51
N SER A 198 4.22 15.21 10.84
CA SER A 198 5.31 15.99 11.48
C SER A 198 4.83 17.11 12.38
N GLY A 199 3.70 17.73 12.05
CA GLY A 199 3.02 18.75 12.86
C GLY A 199 2.13 18.21 13.98
N THR A 200 2.22 16.92 14.33
CA THR A 200 1.41 16.27 15.37
C THR A 200 2.27 15.77 16.55
N SER A 201 1.62 15.41 17.65
CA SER A 201 2.22 14.66 18.76
C SER A 201 1.83 13.17 18.74
N MET A 202 1.56 12.61 17.55
CA MET A 202 1.17 11.21 17.41
C MET A 202 2.40 10.31 17.59
N PRO A 203 2.45 9.40 18.57
CA PRO A 203 3.55 8.45 18.71
C PRO A 203 3.82 7.74 17.38
N ALA A 204 5.09 7.66 16.98
CA ALA A 204 5.51 7.00 15.75
C ALA A 204 6.66 6.01 16.02
N LEU A 205 6.59 4.83 15.42
CA LEU A 205 7.64 3.82 15.42
C LEU A 205 7.98 3.39 13.98
N SER A 206 9.25 3.29 13.66
CA SER A 206 9.73 2.80 12.37
C SER A 206 10.76 1.71 12.58
N ILE A 207 10.42 0.48 12.18
CA ILE A 207 11.30 -0.68 12.25
C ILE A 207 11.76 -1.02 10.83
N THR A 208 13.07 -1.03 10.62
CA THR A 208 13.70 -1.50 9.37
C THR A 208 14.51 -2.77 9.63
N ALA A 209 15.07 -3.38 8.60
CA ALA A 209 16.01 -4.49 8.74
C ALA A 209 17.28 -4.26 7.92
N SER A 210 18.41 -4.76 8.41
CA SER A 210 19.72 -4.41 7.83
C SER A 210 20.03 -5.09 6.49
N GLY A 211 19.38 -6.22 6.20
CA GLY A 211 19.45 -6.95 4.93
C GLY A 211 18.28 -6.65 3.98
N ASP A 212 17.45 -5.65 4.28
CA ASP A 212 16.36 -5.22 3.41
C ASP A 212 16.90 -4.43 2.19
N GLU A 213 16.77 -5.03 1.01
CA GLU A 213 17.14 -4.44 -0.30
C GLU A 213 15.92 -3.96 -1.10
N VAL A 214 14.69 -4.17 -0.61
CA VAL A 214 13.44 -3.73 -1.27
C VAL A 214 13.06 -2.30 -0.84
N LEU A 215 13.32 -1.95 0.42
CA LEU A 215 13.05 -0.64 0.99
C LEU A 215 13.87 0.44 0.26
N ASN A 216 13.16 1.33 -0.44
CA ASN A 216 13.78 2.50 -1.05
C ASN A 216 14.36 3.43 0.03
N ARG A 217 15.67 3.35 0.27
CA ARG A 217 16.35 4.06 1.37
C ARG A 217 16.28 5.60 1.23
N GLU A 218 16.25 6.14 0.02
CA GLU A 218 16.07 7.58 -0.22
C GLU A 218 14.66 8.06 0.20
N SER A 219 13.64 7.30 -0.16
CA SER A 219 12.25 7.55 0.24
C SER A 219 12.04 7.33 1.73
N TYR A 220 12.75 6.36 2.33
CA TYR A 220 12.79 6.15 3.77
C TYR A 220 13.36 7.38 4.50
N GLU A 221 14.58 7.82 4.18
CA GLU A 221 15.20 8.97 4.85
C GLU A 221 14.41 10.28 4.63
N THR A 222 13.86 10.47 3.42
CA THR A 222 12.94 11.60 3.14
C THR A 222 11.66 11.48 3.98
N GLY A 223 11.13 10.27 4.12
CA GLY A 223 9.90 9.96 4.84
C GLY A 223 9.95 10.29 6.34
N ARG A 224 11.16 10.30 6.93
CA ARG A 224 11.37 10.69 8.33
C ARG A 224 10.97 12.14 8.60
N ALA A 225 11.06 13.02 7.61
CA ALA A 225 10.62 14.42 7.73
C ALA A 225 9.09 14.59 7.82
N TYR A 226 8.31 13.54 7.50
CA TYR A 226 6.86 13.51 7.64
C TYR A 226 6.38 12.90 8.96
N LEU A 227 7.30 12.55 9.88
CA LEU A 227 6.99 12.02 11.20
C LEU A 227 7.28 13.07 12.30
N PRO A 228 6.64 12.96 13.48
CA PRO A 228 6.98 13.77 14.65
C PRO A 228 8.45 13.66 15.03
N ALA A 229 9.00 14.72 15.62
CA ALA A 229 10.42 14.82 15.95
C ALA A 229 10.90 13.81 17.02
N ASP A 230 9.98 13.19 17.76
CA ASP A 230 10.20 12.14 18.75
C ASP A 230 9.87 10.72 18.23
N ALA A 231 9.68 10.56 16.92
CA ALA A 231 9.52 9.26 16.27
C ALA A 231 10.71 8.34 16.56
N ARG A 232 10.41 7.10 16.96
CA ARG A 232 11.43 6.07 17.23
C ARG A 232 11.81 5.35 15.94
N HIS A 233 13.10 5.12 15.75
CA HIS A 233 13.66 4.41 14.60
C HIS A 233 14.53 3.25 15.09
N GLU A 234 14.15 2.04 14.72
CA GLU A 234 14.81 0.79 15.11
C GLU A 234 15.26 0.04 13.85
N GLU A 235 16.33 -0.74 13.95
CA GLU A 235 16.80 -1.62 12.86
C GLU A 235 17.12 -3.02 13.38
N ILE A 236 16.39 -4.02 12.88
CA ILE A 236 16.63 -5.43 13.17
C ILE A 236 17.87 -5.87 12.38
N LYS A 237 18.93 -6.20 13.13
CA LYS A 237 20.20 -6.66 12.54
C LYS A 237 20.06 -8.09 12.04
N GLY A 238 20.49 -8.33 10.82
CA GLY A 238 20.42 -9.63 10.15
C GLY A 238 19.06 -9.97 9.53
N GLY A 239 18.01 -9.18 9.78
CA GLY A 239 16.72 -9.36 9.13
C GLY A 239 16.68 -8.83 7.68
N ASN A 240 15.61 -9.11 6.94
CA ASN A 240 15.35 -8.59 5.59
C ASN A 240 13.90 -8.06 5.45
N HIS A 241 13.46 -7.71 4.24
CA HIS A 241 12.11 -7.20 3.99
C HIS A 241 11.04 -8.28 4.17
N GLY A 242 11.22 -9.44 3.53
CA GLY A 242 10.19 -10.48 3.44
C GLY A 242 9.76 -11.05 4.79
N GLN A 243 10.70 -11.15 5.74
CA GLN A 243 10.49 -11.73 7.06
C GLN A 243 9.68 -10.87 8.05
N PHE A 244 9.25 -9.66 7.67
CA PHE A 244 8.17 -8.95 8.38
C PHE A 244 6.78 -9.57 8.15
N GLY A 245 6.65 -10.50 7.21
CA GLY A 245 5.57 -11.47 7.13
C GLY A 245 6.10 -12.90 7.04
N SER A 246 5.20 -13.88 6.99
CA SER A 246 5.54 -15.30 6.83
C SER A 246 4.94 -15.84 5.52
N TYR A 247 5.58 -15.47 4.41
CA TYR A 247 5.24 -15.85 3.03
C TYR A 247 6.41 -16.42 2.20
N GLY A 248 7.58 -16.63 2.83
CA GLY A 248 8.80 -17.10 2.16
C GLY A 248 9.63 -15.97 1.55
N GLU A 249 10.59 -16.34 0.71
CA GLU A 249 11.52 -15.39 0.08
C GLU A 249 10.79 -14.43 -0.89
N GLN A 250 11.17 -13.15 -0.84
CA GLN A 250 10.65 -12.12 -1.73
C GLN A 250 11.65 -11.81 -2.86
N GLY A 251 11.18 -11.85 -4.10
CA GLY A 251 12.01 -11.47 -5.25
C GLY A 251 12.47 -10.02 -5.19
N GLY A 252 13.79 -9.80 -5.20
CA GLY A 252 14.42 -8.47 -5.09
C GLY A 252 14.76 -8.03 -3.66
N ASP A 253 14.61 -8.92 -2.67
CA ASP A 253 15.06 -8.71 -1.30
C ASP A 253 16.45 -9.32 -1.04
N GLY A 254 17.12 -8.82 -0.02
CA GLY A 254 18.42 -9.32 0.42
C GLY A 254 18.32 -10.58 1.29
N PRO A 255 19.41 -11.35 1.44
CA PRO A 255 19.44 -12.51 2.31
C PRO A 255 19.43 -12.10 3.78
N ALA A 256 18.54 -12.71 4.57
CA ALA A 256 18.61 -12.61 6.02
C ALA A 256 19.71 -13.52 6.60
N SER A 257 20.33 -13.10 7.71
CA SER A 257 21.23 -13.90 8.54
C SER A 257 20.59 -14.40 9.83
N ILE A 258 19.35 -13.96 10.14
CA ILE A 258 18.51 -14.48 11.23
C ILE A 258 17.25 -15.13 10.65
N SER A 259 16.62 -16.02 11.42
CA SER A 259 15.40 -16.69 10.97
C SER A 259 14.18 -15.76 10.96
N GLY A 260 13.15 -16.09 10.17
CA GLY A 260 11.90 -15.32 10.14
C GLY A 260 11.16 -15.31 11.48
N ALA A 261 11.27 -16.37 12.27
CA ALA A 261 10.75 -16.41 13.64
C ALA A 261 11.51 -15.43 14.56
N GLU A 262 12.84 -15.41 14.49
CA GLU A 262 13.69 -14.51 15.28
C GLU A 262 13.52 -13.03 14.90
N GLN A 263 13.34 -12.72 13.61
CA GLN A 263 12.98 -11.37 13.16
C GLN A 263 11.59 -10.96 13.64
N ARG A 264 10.63 -11.89 13.63
CA ARG A 264 9.25 -11.64 14.08
C ARG A 264 9.20 -11.42 15.59
N GLU A 265 9.87 -12.25 16.38
CA GLU A 265 10.03 -12.09 17.83
C GLU A 265 10.61 -10.70 18.18
N GLN A 266 11.68 -10.28 17.49
CA GLN A 266 12.24 -8.93 17.65
C GLN A 266 11.24 -7.83 17.24
N THR A 267 10.49 -8.02 16.15
CA THR A 267 9.46 -7.08 15.69
C THR A 267 8.34 -6.91 16.73
N VAL A 268 7.81 -8.03 17.24
CA VAL A 268 6.75 -8.06 18.27
C VAL A 268 7.27 -7.43 19.57
N THR A 269 8.50 -7.75 19.99
CA THR A 269 9.12 -7.19 21.20
C THR A 269 9.24 -5.66 21.12
N LEU A 270 9.78 -5.14 20.02
CA LEU A 270 9.93 -3.70 19.79
C LEU A 270 8.57 -2.99 19.73
N LEU A 271 7.61 -3.58 19.01
CA LEU A 271 6.27 -3.00 18.86
C LEU A 271 5.49 -3.01 20.17
N ALA A 272 5.49 -4.12 20.91
CA ALA A 272 4.83 -4.24 22.21
C ALA A 272 5.43 -3.26 23.25
N ALA A 273 6.75 -3.13 23.31
CA ALA A 273 7.42 -2.18 24.19
C ALA A 273 7.13 -0.70 23.84
N TRP A 274 6.88 -0.40 22.57
CA TRP A 274 6.40 0.92 22.15
C TRP A 274 4.92 1.14 22.47
N LEU A 275 4.06 0.14 22.22
CA LEU A 275 2.63 0.16 22.54
C LEU A 275 2.37 0.35 24.05
N ASP A 276 3.14 -0.32 24.91
CA ASP A 276 3.05 -0.17 26.37
C ASP A 276 3.51 1.23 26.84
N GLY A 277 4.21 1.99 25.99
CA GLY A 277 4.55 3.40 26.20
C GLY A 277 3.47 4.39 25.75
N ILE A 278 2.46 3.96 24.99
CA ILE A 278 1.33 4.81 24.58
C ILE A 278 0.35 4.90 25.74
N LYS A 279 0.13 6.12 26.24
CA LYS A 279 -0.73 6.34 27.41
C LYS A 279 -2.15 5.85 27.12
N PRO A 280 -2.73 4.95 27.94
CA PRO A 280 -4.15 4.67 27.85
C PRO A 280 -4.94 5.94 28.17
N VAL A 281 -6.07 6.12 27.49
CA VAL A 281 -6.99 7.22 27.77
C VAL A 281 -7.55 7.02 29.17
N GLN A 282 -7.49 8.06 30.03
CA GLN A 282 -8.27 8.04 31.25
C GLN A 282 -9.75 7.99 30.86
N ALA A 283 -10.43 6.90 31.19
CA ALA A 283 -11.85 6.74 30.92
C ALA A 283 -12.61 8.00 31.39
N ALA A 284 -13.35 8.62 30.46
CA ALA A 284 -14.18 9.76 30.80
C ALA A 284 -15.23 9.30 31.83
N LYS A 285 -15.24 9.96 32.99
CA LYS A 285 -16.24 9.74 34.05
C LYS A 285 -17.56 10.43 33.72
#